data_AF-A0A1Q7NQ89-F1
#
_entry.id   AF-A0A1Q7NQ89-F1
#
_cell.length_a   1.000
_cell.length_b   1.000
_cell.length_c   1.000
_cell.angle_alpha   90.00
_cell.angle_beta   90.00
_cell.angle_gamma   90.00
#
_symmetry.space_group_name_H-M   'P 1'
#
loop_
_entity.id
_entity.type
_entity.pdbx_description
1 polymer ?
#
loop_
_entity_poly.entity_id
_entity_poly.type
_entity_poly.pdbx_seq_one_letter_code
_entity_poly.pdbx_strand_id
1 'polypeptide(L)'
;MTYKIQSTLTNKKHLAAAALAILIVGYTTVPAFAMQTVTNNAQEPVTIQVTATATDCTNNPGPFITLDGSIGLSPVSAQFTFQNNVKGTHTFTSTVTATAIAQGSTITIPKQPVQGGVGGNPYIFIQFLDSNGKALSAPVFIGRCVQGGMNGFASASIPVTLTANISALECSNTGSHIDFSGTLTTDTAVNAKIIFTNNAKGTHTNDQFITAQLLPAGVSIEFPKQPSLGGVGGNPFIYLQFLDANGTPIGSSDFLGRCVQNF
;
A
#
# COMPACT_ATOMS: atom_id res chain seq x y z
N MET A 1 -47.70 35.50 51.20
CA MET A 1 -47.60 36.65 50.30
C MET A 1 -48.29 36.29 49.00
N THR A 2 -49.42 36.94 48.74
CA THR A 2 -50.39 36.56 47.70
C THR A 2 -50.23 37.55 46.55
N TYR A 3 -49.77 37.12 45.38
CA TYR A 3 -49.74 37.97 44.18
C TYR A 3 -51.05 37.78 43.40
N LYS A 4 -51.89 38.83 43.40
CA LYS A 4 -53.06 38.94 42.53
C LYS A 4 -52.60 39.27 41.11
N ILE A 5 -53.03 38.51 40.11
CA ILE A 5 -52.95 38.92 38.71
C ILE A 5 -54.33 39.42 38.30
N GLN A 6 -54.47 40.73 38.10
CA GLN A 6 -55.63 41.30 37.41
C GLN A 6 -55.44 41.13 35.90
N SER A 7 -56.28 40.29 35.28
CA SER A 7 -56.44 40.22 33.84
C SER A 7 -57.57 41.15 33.42
N THR A 8 -57.25 42.19 32.68
CA THR A 8 -58.22 43.05 32.00
C THR A 8 -57.94 42.95 30.52
N LEU A 9 -58.62 42.05 29.81
CA LEU A 9 -58.74 42.08 28.35
C LEU A 9 -60.02 41.35 27.94
N THR A 10 -61.10 42.12 27.92
CA THR A 10 -62.38 41.82 27.28
C THR A 10 -62.20 41.91 25.77
N ASN A 11 -62.12 40.78 25.07
CA ASN A 11 -62.91 40.58 23.86
C ASN A 11 -62.81 39.14 23.36
N LYS A 12 -63.98 38.52 23.22
CA LYS A 12 -64.17 37.22 22.58
C LYS A 12 -63.96 37.38 21.08
N LYS A 13 -62.94 36.72 20.53
CA LYS A 13 -62.96 35.91 19.30
C LYS A 13 -61.53 35.51 18.94
N HIS A 14 -61.39 34.29 18.43
CA HIS A 14 -60.18 33.63 17.95
C HIS A 14 -59.39 32.82 19.01
N LEU A 15 -59.85 31.58 19.21
CA LEU A 15 -58.97 30.43 19.43
C LEU A 15 -57.92 30.39 18.32
N ALA A 16 -56.64 30.27 18.67
CA ALA A 16 -55.73 29.24 18.14
C ALA A 16 -54.29 29.44 18.66
N ALA A 17 -53.74 28.36 19.20
CA ALA A 17 -52.32 27.99 19.22
C ALA A 17 -51.33 28.86 20.03
N ALA A 18 -51.14 28.48 21.29
CA ALA A 18 -49.87 28.66 21.98
C ALA A 18 -48.87 27.61 21.46
N ALA A 19 -47.90 28.02 20.63
CA ALA A 19 -46.75 27.20 20.28
C ALA A 19 -45.56 27.62 21.14
N LEU A 20 -45.27 26.79 22.15
CA LEU A 20 -44.10 26.88 23.01
C LEU A 20 -42.86 26.50 22.17
N ALA A 21 -42.08 27.50 21.72
CA ALA A 21 -40.82 27.25 21.05
C ALA A 21 -39.75 26.84 22.07
N ILE A 22 -39.60 25.53 22.29
CA ILE A 22 -38.44 24.96 22.97
C ILE A 22 -37.27 25.02 21.99
N LEU A 23 -36.36 25.96 22.22
CA LEU A 23 -35.09 26.05 21.51
C LEU A 23 -34.20 24.91 22.04
N ILE A 24 -34.24 23.74 21.40
CA ILE A 24 -33.27 22.68 21.63
C ILE A 24 -31.96 23.18 21.02
N VAL A 25 -31.06 23.68 21.87
CA VAL A 25 -29.64 23.84 21.50
C VAL A 25 -29.12 22.42 21.32
N GLY A 26 -29.17 21.93 20.09
CA GLY A 26 -28.44 20.74 19.69
C GLY A 26 -26.95 21.03 19.88
N TYR A 27 -26.36 20.50 20.94
CA TYR A 27 -24.92 20.35 21.01
C TYR A 27 -24.52 19.47 19.83
N THR A 28 -24.00 20.08 18.78
CA THR A 28 -23.30 19.33 17.72
C THR A 28 -22.03 18.81 18.37
N THR A 29 -22.07 17.59 18.91
CA THR A 29 -20.87 16.83 19.22
C THR A 29 -20.14 16.64 17.90
N VAL A 30 -19.09 17.43 17.68
CA VAL A 30 -18.18 17.17 16.56
C VAL A 30 -17.60 15.79 16.84
N PRO A 31 -17.79 14.80 15.96
CA PRO A 31 -17.42 13.43 16.30
C PRO A 31 -15.92 13.36 16.58
N ALA A 32 -15.56 12.56 17.57
CA ALA A 32 -14.24 11.96 17.68
C ALA A 32 -13.78 11.42 16.32
N PHE A 33 -12.47 11.37 16.11
CA PHE A 33 -11.86 10.81 14.89
C PHE A 33 -12.52 9.48 14.52
N ALA A 34 -13.34 9.47 13.47
CA ALA A 34 -13.84 8.23 12.89
C ALA A 34 -12.66 7.50 12.23
N MET A 35 -12.79 6.19 12.05
CA MET A 35 -11.83 5.43 11.26
C MET A 35 -11.70 6.06 9.87
N GLN A 36 -10.46 6.28 9.42
CA GLN A 36 -10.14 6.83 8.11
C GLN A 36 -9.31 5.86 7.31
N THR A 37 -9.59 5.83 6.01
CA THR A 37 -8.80 5.08 5.04
C THR A 37 -8.16 6.07 4.08
N VAL A 38 -6.85 5.94 3.91
CA VAL A 38 -6.05 6.71 2.96
C VAL A 38 -5.51 5.78 1.90
N THR A 39 -5.63 6.17 0.63
CA THR A 39 -5.13 5.38 -0.49
C THR A 39 -4.18 6.23 -1.33
N ASN A 40 -2.98 5.70 -1.58
CA ASN A 40 -1.97 6.32 -2.45
C ASN A 40 -1.49 5.30 -3.49
N ASN A 41 -1.46 5.70 -4.76
CA ASN A 41 -0.83 4.93 -5.83
C ASN A 41 0.64 5.32 -5.94
N ALA A 42 1.51 4.32 -6.05
CA ALA A 42 2.96 4.51 -6.07
C ALA A 42 3.63 3.57 -7.07
N GLN A 43 4.88 3.89 -7.39
CA GLN A 43 5.78 3.00 -8.13
C GLN A 43 6.76 2.40 -7.13
N GLU A 44 6.56 1.14 -6.78
CA GLU A 44 7.37 0.44 -5.79
C GLU A 44 8.63 -0.15 -6.43
N PRO A 45 9.83 0.23 -5.99
CA PRO A 45 11.06 -0.41 -6.44
C PRO A 45 11.16 -1.81 -5.84
N VAL A 46 11.34 -2.82 -6.70
CA VAL A 46 11.43 -4.22 -6.30
C VAL A 46 12.71 -4.87 -6.80
N THR A 47 13.23 -5.81 -6.04
CA THR A 47 14.31 -6.72 -6.45
C THR A 47 13.74 -8.10 -6.70
N ILE A 48 13.95 -8.66 -7.88
CA ILE A 48 13.45 -9.98 -8.26
C ILE A 48 14.63 -10.93 -8.30
N GLN A 49 14.60 -11.95 -7.46
CA GLN A 49 15.54 -13.06 -7.47
C GLN A 49 14.81 -14.31 -7.94
N VAL A 50 15.31 -14.93 -9.01
CA VAL A 50 14.77 -16.18 -9.54
C VAL A 50 15.85 -17.23 -9.52
N THR A 51 15.48 -18.41 -9.08
CA THR A 51 16.25 -19.64 -9.28
C THR A 51 15.50 -20.49 -10.29
N ALA A 52 16.25 -21.17 -11.16
CA ALA A 52 15.69 -22.01 -12.19
C ALA A 52 16.42 -23.34 -12.24
N THR A 53 15.69 -24.43 -12.46
CA THR A 53 16.28 -25.75 -12.71
C THR A 53 15.80 -26.26 -14.05
N ALA A 54 16.72 -26.77 -14.87
CA ALA A 54 16.39 -27.39 -16.16
C ALA A 54 16.47 -28.92 -16.07
N THR A 55 15.52 -29.61 -16.70
CA THR A 55 15.59 -31.05 -16.98
C THR A 55 15.40 -31.32 -18.47
N ASP A 56 15.80 -32.50 -18.92
CA ASP A 56 15.61 -33.02 -20.29
C ASP A 56 16.14 -32.09 -21.40
N CYS A 57 17.38 -31.59 -21.21
CA CYS A 57 18.15 -30.76 -22.16
C CYS A 57 18.57 -31.50 -23.46
N THR A 58 17.65 -32.23 -24.07
CA THR A 58 17.86 -33.01 -25.30
C THR A 58 17.33 -32.25 -26.52
N ASN A 59 17.58 -32.78 -27.72
CA ASN A 59 17.25 -32.07 -28.97
C ASN A 59 15.75 -32.03 -29.31
N ASN A 60 14.95 -32.91 -28.69
CA ASN A 60 13.50 -33.00 -28.86
C ASN A 60 12.95 -33.76 -27.64
N PRO A 61 11.99 -33.23 -26.84
CA PRO A 61 11.14 -32.04 -27.05
C PRO A 61 11.73 -30.68 -26.64
N GLY A 62 13.00 -30.64 -26.21
CA GLY A 62 13.59 -29.46 -25.58
C GLY A 62 13.39 -29.47 -24.06
N PRO A 63 13.98 -28.50 -23.34
CA PRO A 63 14.06 -28.58 -21.89
C PRO A 63 12.76 -28.26 -21.14
N PHE A 64 12.65 -28.78 -19.93
CA PHE A 64 11.67 -28.33 -18.94
C PHE A 64 12.37 -27.41 -17.96
N ILE A 65 11.85 -26.20 -17.78
CA ILE A 65 12.36 -25.26 -16.79
C ILE A 65 11.39 -25.22 -15.62
N THR A 66 11.93 -25.19 -14.42
CA THR A 66 11.15 -24.91 -13.21
C THR A 66 11.69 -23.64 -12.59
N LEU A 67 10.84 -22.64 -12.39
CA LEU A 67 11.20 -21.38 -11.74
C LEU A 67 10.74 -21.36 -10.29
N ASP A 68 11.53 -20.74 -9.43
CA ASP A 68 11.25 -20.45 -8.01
C ASP A 68 11.97 -19.15 -7.63
N GLY A 69 11.66 -18.53 -6.50
CA GLY A 69 12.39 -17.34 -6.04
C GLY A 69 11.59 -16.41 -5.15
N SER A 70 12.00 -15.14 -5.13
CA SER A 70 11.35 -14.11 -4.32
C SER A 70 11.43 -12.72 -4.99
N ILE A 71 10.45 -11.89 -4.63
CA ILE A 71 10.40 -10.48 -4.97
C ILE A 71 10.56 -9.70 -3.66
N GLY A 72 11.70 -9.05 -3.47
CA GLY A 72 11.95 -8.14 -2.37
C GLY A 72 11.34 -6.76 -2.62
N LEU A 73 10.70 -6.20 -1.60
CA LEU A 73 10.14 -4.85 -1.61
C LEU A 73 11.09 -3.85 -0.94
N SER A 74 10.99 -2.60 -1.34
CA SER A 74 11.65 -1.50 -0.63
C SER A 74 10.87 -1.17 0.65
N PRO A 75 11.56 -0.75 1.73
CA PRO A 75 10.87 -0.34 2.94
C PRO A 75 10.10 0.95 2.68
N VAL A 76 8.91 1.03 3.28
CA VAL A 76 8.02 2.19 3.22
C VAL A 76 7.65 2.57 4.64
N SER A 77 7.74 3.87 4.94
CA SER A 77 7.34 4.40 6.24
C SER A 77 6.09 5.27 6.11
N ALA A 78 5.29 5.31 7.18
CA ALA A 78 4.15 6.21 7.32
C ALA A 78 4.51 7.29 8.35
N GLN A 79 4.67 8.53 7.91
CA GLN A 79 4.95 9.66 8.76
C GLN A 79 3.65 10.38 9.13
N PHE A 80 3.39 10.48 10.43
CA PHE A 80 2.29 11.24 11.00
C PHE A 80 2.79 12.58 11.51
N THR A 81 2.12 13.66 11.12
CA THR A 81 2.40 15.01 11.61
C THR A 81 1.19 15.54 12.37
N PHE A 82 1.42 15.92 13.62
CA PHE A 82 0.41 16.50 14.51
C PHE A 82 0.70 17.99 14.66
N GLN A 83 -0.24 18.84 14.26
CA GLN A 83 -0.11 20.29 14.32
C GLN A 83 -1.24 20.88 15.18
N ASN A 84 -0.89 21.48 16.32
CA ASN A 84 -1.88 22.18 17.12
C ASN A 84 -2.15 23.59 16.56
N ASN A 85 -3.42 23.96 16.45
CA ASN A 85 -3.85 25.31 16.04
C ASN A 85 -4.84 25.96 17.03
N VAL A 86 -4.77 25.65 18.32
CA VAL A 86 -5.46 26.49 19.30
C VAL A 86 -4.84 27.88 19.23
N LYS A 87 -5.63 28.86 18.80
CA LYS A 87 -5.24 30.27 18.74
C LYS A 87 -4.96 30.75 20.18
N GLY A 88 -3.71 30.64 20.61
CA GLY A 88 -3.21 31.00 21.94
C GLY A 88 -1.73 30.65 22.09
N THR A 89 -0.87 31.68 22.04
CA THR A 89 0.59 31.80 22.28
C THR A 89 1.61 30.70 21.90
N HIS A 90 1.23 29.48 21.50
CA HIS A 90 2.17 28.40 21.15
C HIS A 90 1.69 27.58 19.96
N THR A 91 2.42 27.65 18.84
CA THR A 91 2.34 26.69 17.74
C THR A 91 3.28 25.53 18.03
N PHE A 92 2.77 24.30 18.02
CA PHE A 92 3.59 23.12 18.23
C PHE A 92 3.29 22.06 17.16
N THR A 93 4.34 21.50 16.60
CA THR A 93 4.30 20.42 15.61
C THR A 93 5.13 19.25 16.12
N SER A 94 4.57 18.04 16.09
CA SER A 94 5.31 16.79 16.33
C SER A 94 5.14 15.83 15.17
N THR A 95 6.18 15.03 14.95
CA THR A 95 6.18 14.00 13.92
C THR A 95 6.49 12.64 14.54
N VAL A 96 5.76 11.62 14.11
CA VAL A 96 5.99 10.21 14.50
C VAL A 96 5.99 9.38 13.23
N THR A 97 6.92 8.42 13.14
CA THR A 97 7.05 7.53 11.99
C THR A 97 6.70 6.10 12.39
N ALA A 98 5.87 5.46 11.57
CA ALA A 98 5.48 4.07 11.66
C ALA A 98 6.04 3.28 10.46
N THR A 99 6.29 1.99 10.64
CA THR A 99 6.69 1.10 9.55
C THR A 99 5.46 0.62 8.81
N ALA A 100 5.38 0.89 7.49
CA ALA A 100 4.34 0.34 6.62
C ALA A 100 4.84 -0.95 5.95
N ILE A 101 5.97 -0.88 5.25
CA ILE A 101 6.67 -2.05 4.70
C ILE A 101 8.02 -2.18 5.41
N ALA A 102 8.23 -3.32 6.05
CA ALA A 102 9.47 -3.60 6.76
C ALA A 102 10.62 -3.85 5.78
N GLN A 103 11.83 -3.49 6.20
CA GLN A 103 13.02 -3.87 5.45
C GLN A 103 13.10 -5.40 5.34
N GLY A 104 13.36 -5.90 4.13
CA GLY A 104 13.47 -7.34 3.86
C GLY A 104 12.12 -8.05 3.66
N SER A 105 11.00 -7.31 3.59
CA SER A 105 9.73 -7.88 3.14
C SER A 105 9.87 -8.50 1.75
N THR A 106 9.41 -9.74 1.59
CA THR A 106 9.49 -10.48 0.33
C THR A 106 8.15 -11.13 0.00
N ILE A 107 7.89 -11.30 -1.29
CA ILE A 107 6.83 -12.14 -1.83
C ILE A 107 7.47 -13.38 -2.45
N THR A 108 7.07 -14.56 -2.02
CA THR A 108 7.56 -15.83 -2.57
C THR A 108 6.96 -16.08 -3.95
N ILE A 109 7.80 -16.45 -4.90
CA ILE A 109 7.38 -16.89 -6.24
C ILE A 109 7.09 -18.39 -6.16
N PRO A 110 5.84 -18.85 -6.36
CA PRO A 110 5.53 -20.26 -6.30
C PRO A 110 6.20 -21.01 -7.45
N LYS A 111 6.64 -22.25 -7.19
CA LYS A 111 7.29 -23.12 -8.17
C LYS A 111 6.43 -23.26 -9.45
N GLN A 112 6.94 -22.79 -10.60
CA GLN A 112 6.24 -22.88 -11.89
C GLN A 112 6.95 -23.87 -12.84
N PRO A 113 6.33 -25.00 -13.23
CA PRO A 113 6.84 -25.82 -14.31
C PRO A 113 6.51 -25.18 -15.65
N VAL A 114 7.50 -25.07 -16.54
CA VAL A 114 7.32 -24.62 -17.91
C VAL A 114 7.93 -25.63 -18.86
N GLN A 115 7.14 -26.05 -19.85
CA GLN A 115 7.58 -26.95 -20.91
C GLN A 115 7.78 -26.15 -22.19
N GLY A 116 9.00 -26.16 -22.73
CA GLY A 116 9.29 -25.54 -24.00
C GLY A 116 10.76 -25.18 -24.15
N GLY A 117 11.20 -24.99 -25.39
CA GLY A 117 12.53 -24.50 -25.70
C GLY A 117 13.04 -25.03 -27.02
N VAL A 118 14.26 -24.63 -27.36
CA VAL A 118 14.99 -25.17 -28.50
C VAL A 118 15.81 -26.37 -28.07
N GLY A 119 15.87 -27.37 -28.96
CA GLY A 119 16.61 -28.59 -28.70
C GLY A 119 18.09 -28.36 -28.40
N GLY A 120 18.64 -29.17 -27.49
CA GLY A 120 20.06 -29.19 -27.14
C GLY A 120 20.37 -28.40 -25.88
N ASN A 121 21.42 -27.56 -25.92
CA ASN A 121 21.95 -26.84 -24.77
C ASN A 121 21.88 -25.32 -24.96
N PRO A 122 20.66 -24.74 -24.96
CA PRO A 122 20.46 -23.32 -25.24
C PRO A 122 21.04 -22.41 -24.15
N TYR A 123 21.29 -21.17 -24.54
CA TYR A 123 21.42 -20.06 -23.60
C TYR A 123 20.03 -19.63 -23.18
N ILE A 124 19.82 -19.51 -21.87
CA ILE A 124 18.53 -19.21 -21.28
C ILE A 124 18.61 -17.81 -20.66
N PHE A 125 17.66 -16.98 -21.06
CA PHE A 125 17.47 -15.64 -20.51
C PHE A 125 16.09 -15.55 -19.87
N ILE A 126 15.95 -14.71 -18.85
CA ILE A 126 14.66 -14.33 -18.28
C ILE A 126 14.48 -12.83 -18.42
N GLN A 127 13.31 -12.42 -18.89
CA GLN A 127 12.87 -11.04 -18.88
C GLN A 127 11.58 -10.93 -18.06
N PHE A 128 11.50 -9.92 -17.19
CA PHE A 128 10.29 -9.66 -16.42
C PHE A 128 9.36 -8.72 -17.17
N LEU A 129 8.08 -9.04 -17.19
CA LEU A 129 7.03 -8.29 -17.89
C LEU A 129 5.87 -7.97 -16.94
N ASP A 130 5.15 -6.90 -17.23
CA ASP A 130 3.91 -6.53 -16.53
C ASP A 130 2.68 -7.31 -17.06
N SER A 131 1.48 -6.97 -16.57
CA SER A 131 0.21 -7.56 -17.03
C SER A 131 -0.08 -7.36 -18.52
N ASN A 132 0.46 -6.31 -19.14
CA ASN A 132 0.26 -5.96 -20.53
C ASN A 132 1.37 -6.50 -21.45
N GLY A 133 2.32 -7.26 -20.89
CA GLY A 133 3.50 -7.75 -21.61
C GLY A 133 4.58 -6.69 -21.85
N LYS A 134 4.49 -5.51 -21.22
CA LYS A 134 5.55 -4.50 -21.27
C LYS A 134 6.71 -4.95 -20.40
N ALA A 135 7.93 -4.74 -20.90
CA ALA A 135 9.14 -5.08 -20.17
C ALA A 135 9.29 -4.26 -18.88
N LEU A 136 9.45 -4.96 -17.76
CA LEU A 136 9.88 -4.41 -16.46
C LEU A 136 11.40 -4.46 -16.31
N SER A 137 12.07 -5.37 -17.02
CA SER A 137 13.53 -5.49 -17.03
C SER A 137 14.07 -5.72 -18.45
N ALA A 138 15.39 -5.57 -18.60
CA ALA A 138 16.10 -6.16 -19.72
C ALA A 138 16.15 -7.70 -19.56
N PRO A 139 16.35 -8.48 -20.65
CA PRO A 139 16.66 -9.90 -20.55
C PRO A 139 17.95 -10.13 -19.76
N VAL A 140 17.88 -11.00 -18.76
CA VAL A 140 19.00 -11.41 -17.90
C VAL A 140 19.42 -12.82 -18.29
N PHE A 141 20.70 -13.02 -18.59
CA PHE A 141 21.24 -14.35 -18.82
C PHE A 141 21.30 -15.11 -17.50
N ILE A 142 20.65 -16.28 -17.43
CA ILE A 142 20.58 -17.09 -16.20
C ILE A 142 21.40 -18.37 -16.25
N GLY A 143 21.83 -18.77 -17.45
CA GLY A 143 22.68 -19.93 -17.65
C GLY A 143 22.34 -20.74 -18.89
N ARG A 144 22.88 -21.94 -18.94
CA ARG A 144 22.63 -22.92 -19.99
C ARG A 144 21.96 -24.16 -19.41
N CYS A 145 21.20 -24.84 -20.24
CA CYS A 145 20.41 -25.98 -19.82
C CYS A 145 21.22 -27.06 -19.08
N VAL A 146 22.37 -27.49 -19.62
CA VAL A 146 23.15 -28.60 -19.02
C VAL A 146 23.88 -28.22 -17.72
N GLN A 147 23.83 -26.96 -17.30
CA GLN A 147 24.54 -26.49 -16.11
C GLN A 147 23.78 -26.79 -14.81
N GLY A 148 22.54 -27.28 -14.90
CA GLY A 148 21.71 -27.58 -13.73
C GLY A 148 21.06 -26.33 -13.15
N GLY A 149 21.37 -26.00 -11.90
CA GLY A 149 20.82 -24.83 -11.21
C GLY A 149 21.29 -23.51 -11.81
N MET A 150 20.33 -22.62 -12.09
CA MET A 150 20.51 -21.32 -12.71
C MET A 150 19.94 -20.24 -11.79
N ASN A 151 20.51 -19.04 -11.82
CA ASN A 151 20.05 -17.92 -11.02
C ASN A 151 19.94 -16.67 -11.87
N GLY A 152 18.91 -15.87 -11.61
CA GLY A 152 18.67 -14.58 -12.24
C GLY A 152 18.37 -13.52 -11.18
N PHE A 153 18.83 -12.31 -11.43
CA PHE A 153 18.57 -11.15 -10.60
C PHE A 153 18.20 -9.96 -11.49
N ALA A 154 17.16 -9.24 -11.13
CA ALA A 154 16.81 -7.96 -11.74
C ALA A 154 16.22 -7.00 -10.70
N SER A 155 16.31 -5.71 -11.01
CA SER A 155 15.54 -4.68 -10.32
C SER A 155 14.50 -4.13 -11.28
N ALA A 156 13.31 -3.83 -10.76
CA ALA A 156 12.20 -3.27 -11.50
C ALA A 156 11.43 -2.27 -10.62
N SER A 157 10.49 -1.56 -11.22
CA SER A 157 9.52 -0.76 -10.48
C SER A 157 8.11 -1.18 -10.93
N ILE A 158 7.24 -1.46 -9.96
CA ILE A 158 5.88 -1.95 -10.22
C ILE A 158 4.84 -0.99 -9.62
N PRO A 159 3.72 -0.74 -10.30
CA PRO A 159 2.61 0.01 -9.72
C PRO A 159 2.00 -0.75 -8.54
N VAL A 160 1.80 -0.03 -7.44
CA VAL A 160 1.16 -0.54 -6.23
C VAL A 160 0.17 0.49 -5.68
N THR A 161 -0.79 0.00 -4.92
CA THR A 161 -1.70 0.79 -4.11
C THR A 161 -1.39 0.60 -2.64
N LEU A 162 -0.99 1.66 -1.95
CA LEU A 162 -0.85 1.72 -0.49
C LEU A 162 -2.19 2.13 0.12
N THR A 163 -2.75 1.32 1.00
CA THR A 163 -3.97 1.62 1.74
C THR A 163 -3.67 1.64 3.23
N ALA A 164 -3.79 2.79 3.88
CA ALA A 164 -3.69 2.91 5.34
C ALA A 164 -5.07 2.99 5.97
N ASN A 165 -5.24 2.31 7.10
CA ASN A 165 -6.39 2.43 7.99
C ASN A 165 -5.93 3.05 9.30
N ILE A 166 -6.57 4.15 9.68
CA ILE A 166 -6.24 4.95 10.85
C ILE A 166 -7.48 5.04 11.73
N SER A 167 -7.32 4.82 13.03
CA SER A 167 -8.39 5.05 14.01
C SER A 167 -7.84 5.76 15.24
N ALA A 168 -8.58 6.73 15.80
CA ALA A 168 -8.21 7.27 17.09
C ALA A 168 -8.56 6.29 18.20
N LEU A 169 -7.62 6.11 19.13
CA LEU A 169 -7.85 5.42 20.39
C LEU A 169 -8.27 6.43 21.46
N GLU A 170 -7.46 7.46 21.66
CA GLU A 170 -7.70 8.49 22.68
C GLU A 170 -7.26 9.85 22.16
N CYS A 171 -8.13 10.86 22.32
CA CYS A 171 -7.79 12.26 22.06
C CYS A 171 -7.98 13.02 23.36
N SER A 172 -6.90 13.52 23.97
CA SER A 172 -6.96 14.27 25.21
C SER A 172 -6.13 15.56 25.16
N ASN A 173 -6.27 16.35 26.21
CA ASN A 173 -5.44 17.56 26.41
C ASN A 173 -3.97 17.22 26.66
N THR A 174 -3.66 15.97 27.03
CA THR A 174 -2.30 15.52 27.32
C THR A 174 -1.67 14.75 26.16
N GLY A 175 -2.45 14.30 25.18
CA GLY A 175 -1.93 13.67 23.97
C GLY A 175 -3.02 13.12 23.04
N SER A 176 -2.64 12.90 21.78
CA SER A 176 -3.47 12.23 20.77
C SER A 176 -2.87 10.86 20.45
N HIS A 177 -3.68 9.81 20.47
CA HIS A 177 -3.26 8.42 20.31
C HIS A 177 -4.05 7.78 19.17
N ILE A 178 -3.34 7.31 18.14
CA ILE A 178 -3.94 6.68 16.96
C ILE A 178 -3.37 5.29 16.71
N ASP A 179 -4.22 4.39 16.21
CA ASP A 179 -3.84 3.09 15.65
C ASP A 179 -3.61 3.24 14.14
N PHE A 180 -2.61 2.52 13.62
CA PHE A 180 -2.26 2.46 12.20
C PHE A 180 -2.09 1.00 11.76
N SER A 181 -2.78 0.66 10.68
CA SER A 181 -2.62 -0.57 9.91
C SER A 181 -2.86 -0.30 8.43
N GLY A 182 -2.79 -1.32 7.58
CA GLY A 182 -3.01 -1.12 6.16
C GLY A 182 -2.47 -2.25 5.31
N THR A 183 -2.40 -2.01 4.00
CA THR A 183 -1.86 -2.94 3.01
C THR A 183 -1.10 -2.20 1.91
N LEU A 184 -0.12 -2.89 1.33
CA LEU A 184 0.36 -2.63 -0.02
C LEU A 184 -0.24 -3.70 -0.92
N THR A 185 -0.91 -3.29 -1.99
CA THR A 185 -1.50 -4.18 -2.98
C THR A 185 -0.85 -3.94 -4.34
N THR A 186 -0.44 -5.01 -5.01
CA THR A 186 0.16 -4.93 -6.36
C THR A 186 -0.91 -4.65 -7.41
N ASP A 187 -0.71 -3.64 -8.26
CA ASP A 187 -1.70 -3.28 -9.30
C ASP A 187 -1.45 -4.02 -10.62
N THR A 188 -0.27 -4.64 -10.78
CA THR A 188 0.12 -5.43 -11.95
C THR A 188 0.61 -6.81 -11.53
N ALA A 189 0.48 -7.77 -12.45
CA ALA A 189 1.19 -9.02 -12.39
C ALA A 189 2.67 -8.83 -12.75
N VAL A 190 3.51 -9.71 -12.24
CA VAL A 190 4.90 -9.90 -12.69
C VAL A 190 4.98 -11.25 -13.39
N ASN A 191 5.28 -11.22 -14.68
CA ASN A 191 5.44 -12.40 -15.52
C ASN A 191 6.93 -12.58 -15.87
N ALA A 192 7.39 -13.82 -15.99
CA ALA A 192 8.69 -14.16 -16.53
C ALA A 192 8.55 -14.69 -17.96
N LYS A 193 9.14 -13.98 -18.91
CA LYS A 193 9.39 -14.46 -20.27
C LYS A 193 10.74 -15.18 -20.28
N ILE A 194 10.71 -16.50 -20.39
CA ILE A 194 11.91 -17.33 -20.52
C ILE A 194 12.24 -17.44 -22.00
N ILE A 195 13.44 -17.06 -22.39
CA ILE A 195 13.91 -16.98 -23.77
C ILE A 195 15.02 -18.01 -23.96
N PHE A 196 14.87 -18.87 -24.95
CA PHE A 196 15.84 -19.89 -25.32
C PHE A 196 16.49 -19.50 -26.65
N THR A 197 17.82 -19.45 -26.66
CA THR A 197 18.59 -19.14 -27.88
C THR A 197 19.62 -20.25 -28.13
N ASN A 198 19.60 -20.85 -29.33
CA ASN A 198 20.47 -22.00 -29.67
C ASN A 198 21.86 -21.59 -30.19
N ASN A 199 22.16 -20.30 -30.35
CA ASN A 199 23.50 -19.91 -30.79
C ASN A 199 23.84 -18.46 -30.46
N ALA A 200 25.08 -18.24 -29.99
CA ALA A 200 25.69 -16.92 -30.01
C ALA A 200 26.16 -16.54 -31.43
N LYS A 201 26.51 -17.52 -32.30
CA LYS A 201 26.95 -17.36 -33.71
C LYS A 201 26.88 -18.68 -34.53
N GLY A 202 25.75 -19.02 -35.17
CA GLY A 202 25.72 -20.15 -36.11
C GLY A 202 24.56 -20.12 -37.12
N THR A 203 24.59 -21.05 -38.10
CA THR A 203 23.82 -20.99 -39.37
C THR A 203 22.32 -21.25 -39.27
N HIS A 204 21.81 -21.66 -38.11
CA HIS A 204 20.38 -21.79 -37.84
C HIS A 204 20.04 -21.09 -36.51
N THR A 205 19.35 -19.95 -36.60
CA THR A 205 18.81 -19.23 -35.43
C THR A 205 17.40 -19.76 -35.14
N ASN A 206 17.22 -20.33 -33.96
CA ASN A 206 15.89 -20.63 -33.44
C ASN A 206 15.81 -19.99 -32.05
N ASP A 207 14.92 -19.02 -31.93
CA ASP A 207 14.61 -18.33 -30.68
C ASP A 207 13.18 -18.71 -30.31
N GLN A 208 13.02 -19.29 -29.13
CA GLN A 208 11.72 -19.66 -28.58
C GLN A 208 11.54 -18.96 -27.24
N PHE A 209 10.30 -18.66 -26.88
CA PHE A 209 10.01 -18.18 -25.54
C PHE A 209 8.73 -18.78 -24.99
N ILE A 210 8.68 -18.85 -23.67
CA ILE A 210 7.48 -19.19 -22.91
C ILE A 210 7.33 -18.19 -21.77
N THR A 211 6.09 -17.98 -21.34
CA THR A 211 5.78 -17.07 -20.23
C THR A 211 5.26 -17.86 -19.04
N ALA A 212 5.74 -17.53 -17.85
CA ALA A 212 5.19 -17.98 -16.58
C ALA A 212 4.72 -16.78 -15.76
N GLN A 213 3.59 -16.88 -15.07
CA GLN A 213 3.18 -15.87 -14.10
C GLN A 213 3.91 -16.14 -12.79
N LEU A 214 4.67 -15.15 -12.30
CA LEU A 214 5.41 -15.26 -11.04
C LEU A 214 4.63 -14.65 -9.88
N LEU A 215 3.96 -13.53 -10.14
CA LEU A 215 3.13 -12.81 -9.19
C LEU A 215 1.85 -12.37 -9.90
N PRO A 216 0.64 -12.76 -9.46
CA PRO A 216 -0.58 -12.19 -10.00
C PRO A 216 -0.77 -10.74 -9.50
N ALA A 217 -1.59 -9.96 -10.22
CA ALA A 217 -2.05 -8.68 -9.70
C ALA A 217 -2.97 -8.88 -8.49
N GLY A 218 -3.02 -7.91 -7.59
CA GLY A 218 -3.88 -7.92 -6.41
C GLY A 218 -3.27 -8.63 -5.19
N VAL A 219 -2.04 -9.13 -5.28
CA VAL A 219 -1.35 -9.67 -4.10
C VAL A 219 -1.11 -8.54 -3.11
N SER A 220 -1.49 -8.78 -1.85
CA SER A 220 -1.44 -7.79 -0.79
C SER A 220 -0.50 -8.22 0.34
N ILE A 221 0.26 -7.26 0.86
CA ILE A 221 1.07 -7.39 2.07
C ILE A 221 0.49 -6.47 3.11
N GLU A 222 0.19 -7.01 4.29
CA GLU A 222 -0.31 -6.23 5.42
C GLU A 222 0.80 -5.44 6.07
N PHE A 223 0.50 -4.19 6.44
CA PHE A 223 1.36 -3.41 7.30
C PHE A 223 1.32 -4.03 8.71
N PRO A 224 2.47 -4.17 9.39
CA PRO A 224 2.48 -4.66 10.75
C PRO A 224 1.68 -3.68 11.62
N LYS A 225 0.74 -4.20 12.43
CA LYS A 225 0.00 -3.37 13.38
C LYS A 225 1.00 -2.57 14.23
N GLN A 226 0.88 -1.25 14.21
CA GLN A 226 1.74 -0.40 15.00
C GLN A 226 1.16 -0.18 16.39
N PRO A 227 2.01 0.05 17.41
CA PRO A 227 1.52 0.52 18.70
C PRO A 227 0.81 1.87 18.53
N SER A 228 0.03 2.25 19.55
CA SER A 228 -0.59 3.57 19.62
C SER A 228 0.45 4.66 19.37
N LEU A 229 0.27 5.42 18.29
CA LEU A 229 1.14 6.52 17.91
C LEU A 229 0.66 7.79 18.61
N GLY A 230 1.54 8.35 19.45
CA GLY A 230 1.27 9.53 20.25
C GLY A 230 1.50 10.84 19.48
N GLY A 231 0.82 11.89 19.93
CA GLY A 231 0.96 13.24 19.40
C GLY A 231 0.57 14.28 20.43
N VAL A 232 0.50 15.53 19.99
CA VAL A 232 0.29 16.67 20.90
C VAL A 232 -1.13 16.73 21.45
N GLY A 233 -1.26 17.29 22.64
CA GLY A 233 -2.56 17.59 23.24
C GLY A 233 -3.25 18.80 22.59
N GLY A 234 -4.54 18.97 22.87
CA GLY A 234 -5.26 20.21 22.50
C GLY A 234 -5.87 20.22 21.09
N ASN A 235 -6.34 19.06 20.61
CA ASN A 235 -7.06 18.93 19.35
C ASN A 235 -6.24 19.27 18.08
N PRO A 236 -5.14 18.53 17.84
CA PRO A 236 -4.30 18.74 16.68
C PRO A 236 -4.97 18.35 15.37
N PHE A 237 -4.55 19.03 14.32
CA PHE A 237 -4.64 18.53 12.96
C PHE A 237 -3.66 17.37 12.77
N ILE A 238 -4.13 16.28 12.17
CA ILE A 238 -3.31 15.10 11.90
C ILE A 238 -3.17 14.97 10.39
N TYR A 239 -1.93 14.77 9.95
CA TYR A 239 -1.59 14.51 8.56
C TYR A 239 -0.83 13.19 8.46
N LEU A 240 -1.03 12.47 7.36
CA LEU A 240 -0.25 11.30 6.98
C LEU A 240 0.55 11.61 5.72
N GLN A 241 1.77 11.10 5.65
CA GLN A 241 2.60 11.10 4.45
C GLN A 241 3.34 9.76 4.40
N PHE A 242 3.17 9.00 3.31
CA PHE A 242 4.06 7.87 3.06
C PHE A 242 5.42 8.36 2.59
N LEU A 243 6.48 7.68 3.02
CA LEU A 243 7.86 7.97 2.67
C LEU A 243 8.54 6.71 2.12
N ASP A 244 9.37 6.89 1.10
CA ASP A 244 10.22 5.83 0.56
C ASP A 244 11.41 5.51 1.50
N ALA A 245 12.25 4.57 1.08
CA ALA A 245 13.43 4.13 1.82
C ALA A 245 14.45 5.26 2.11
N ASN A 246 14.42 6.36 1.35
CA ASN A 246 15.30 7.51 1.51
C ASN A 246 14.64 8.64 2.31
N GLY A 247 13.39 8.46 2.76
CA GLY A 247 12.60 9.50 3.43
C GLY A 247 11.94 10.48 2.46
N THR A 248 11.89 10.17 1.16
CA THR A 248 11.23 11.01 0.14
C THR A 248 9.71 10.78 0.20
N PRO A 249 8.90 11.84 0.16
CA PRO A 249 7.44 11.70 0.07
C PRO A 249 6.96 10.87 -1.13
N ILE A 250 6.14 9.86 -0.84
CA ILE A 250 5.34 9.13 -1.81
C ILE A 250 3.96 9.78 -1.85
N GLY A 251 3.64 10.44 -2.96
CA GLY A 251 2.38 11.20 -3.08
C GLY A 251 2.37 12.49 -2.26
N SER A 252 1.19 13.06 -2.09
CA SER A 252 0.96 14.24 -1.26
C SER A 252 0.64 13.87 0.19
N SER A 253 0.74 14.83 1.10
CA SER A 253 0.32 14.62 2.48
C SER A 253 -1.22 14.66 2.58
N ASP A 254 -1.78 13.65 3.22
CA ASP A 254 -3.20 13.47 3.43
C ASP A 254 -3.63 14.07 4.77
N PHE A 255 -4.59 15.01 4.72
CA PHE A 255 -5.18 15.56 5.93
C PHE A 255 -6.21 14.59 6.50
N LEU A 256 -5.94 14.09 7.70
CA LEU A 256 -6.78 13.13 8.37
C LEU A 256 -7.83 13.78 9.27
N GLY A 257 -7.89 15.10 9.40
CA GLY A 257 -8.82 15.75 10.32
C GLY A 257 -8.23 16.05 11.69
N ARG A 258 -9.09 16.07 12.70
CA ARG A 258 -8.83 16.65 14.03
C ARG A 258 -9.10 15.66 15.15
N CYS A 259 -8.17 15.51 16.09
CA CYS A 259 -8.36 14.68 17.29
C CYS A 259 -9.18 15.43 18.35
N VAL A 260 -10.51 15.42 18.23
CA VAL A 260 -11.39 16.16 19.15
C VAL A 260 -11.73 15.28 20.37
N GLN A 261 -11.68 15.87 21.57
CA GLN A 261 -12.25 15.25 22.79
C GLN A 261 -13.77 15.09 22.64
N ASN A 262 -14.29 13.90 22.90
CA ASN A 262 -15.70 13.77 23.30
C ASN A 262 -15.79 14.29 24.74
N PHE A 263 -16.54 15.38 24.97
CA PHE A 263 -16.86 15.90 26.31
C PHE A 263 -18.08 15.17 26.87
#